data_AF-A0A9P5SZE7-F1
#
_entry.id   AF-A0A9P5SZE7-F1
#
_cell.length_a   1.000
_cell.length_b   1.000
_cell.length_c   1.000
_cell.angle_alpha   90.00
_cell.angle_beta   90.00
_cell.angle_gamma   90.00
#
_symmetry.space_group_name_H-M   'P 1'
#
loop_
_entity.id
_entity.type
_entity.pdbx_description
1 polymer ?
#
loop_
_entity_poly.entity_id
_entity_poly.type
_entity_poly.pdbx_seq_one_letter_code
_entity_poly.pdbx_strand_id
1 'polypeptide(L)'
;MYELDENNVDRSDFKQWYAYNLRSNPDCLIGVKILYWRRNADTECTVKEPFKDPRKTEKVCACTDEDFECDFNYVLKHGKC
;
A
#
# COMPACT_ATOMS: atom_id res chain seq x y z
N MET A 1 -6.82 -20.91 -14.46
CA MET A 1 -5.65 -20.00 -14.65
C MET A 1 -6.01 -18.72 -13.92
N TYR A 2 -5.09 -18.06 -13.23
CA TYR A 2 -5.45 -16.84 -12.48
C TYR A 2 -5.70 -15.68 -13.45
N GLU A 3 -6.69 -14.83 -13.16
CA GLU A 3 -7.03 -13.67 -14.00
C GLU A 3 -7.16 -12.38 -13.17
N LEU A 4 -6.33 -11.40 -13.52
CA LEU A 4 -6.46 -10.03 -13.03
C LEU A 4 -7.30 -9.22 -14.04
N ASP A 5 -8.47 -8.75 -13.62
CA ASP A 5 -9.32 -7.85 -14.41
C ASP A 5 -9.46 -6.51 -13.66
N GLU A 6 -8.77 -5.49 -14.16
CA GLU A 6 -8.79 -4.14 -13.56
C GLU A 6 -10.10 -3.38 -13.84
N ASN A 7 -10.88 -3.82 -14.83
CA ASN A 7 -12.15 -3.19 -15.20
C ASN A 7 -13.35 -3.83 -14.50
N ASN A 8 -13.19 -5.06 -13.99
CA ASN A 8 -14.24 -5.80 -13.29
C ASN A 8 -13.67 -6.56 -12.09
N VAL A 9 -13.65 -5.88 -10.93
CA VAL A 9 -13.12 -6.44 -9.68
C VAL A 9 -13.90 -7.68 -9.23
N ASP A 10 -15.20 -7.76 -9.50
CA ASP A 10 -16.05 -8.89 -9.10
C ASP A 10 -15.73 -10.18 -9.87
N ARG A 11 -15.19 -10.05 -11.09
CA ARG A 11 -14.73 -11.18 -11.91
C ARG A 11 -13.25 -11.49 -11.75
N SER A 12 -12.50 -10.62 -11.08
CA SER A 12 -11.07 -10.80 -10.91
C SER A 12 -10.77 -11.78 -9.77
N ASP A 13 -9.75 -12.62 -9.98
CA ASP A 13 -9.15 -13.45 -8.93
C ASP A 13 -8.33 -12.65 -7.91
N PHE A 14 -8.29 -11.32 -8.06
CA PHE A 14 -7.55 -10.38 -7.24
C PHE A 14 -8.48 -9.30 -6.72
N LYS A 15 -8.19 -8.84 -5.50
CA LYS A 15 -8.86 -7.70 -4.89
C LYS A 15 -7.87 -6.57 -4.62
N GLN A 16 -8.41 -5.37 -4.66
CA GLN A 16 -7.69 -4.18 -4.25
C GLN A 16 -7.50 -4.19 -2.74
N TRP A 17 -6.26 -3.95 -2.31
CA TRP A 17 -5.89 -3.84 -0.91
C TRP A 17 -4.97 -2.63 -0.73
N TYR A 18 -5.37 -1.70 0.14
CA TYR A 18 -4.52 -0.56 0.50
C TYR A 18 -3.52 -0.98 1.57
N ALA A 19 -2.28 -0.52 1.44
CA ALA A 19 -1.35 -0.52 2.56
C ALA A 19 -1.79 0.53 3.60
N TYR A 20 -1.66 0.19 4.88
CA TYR A 20 -2.00 1.06 5.99
C TYR A 20 -1.01 0.88 7.14
N ASN A 21 -0.89 1.91 7.99
CA ASN A 21 -0.10 1.85 9.21
C ASN A 21 -0.89 1.14 10.34
N LEU A 22 -0.28 1.01 11.52
CA LEU A 22 -0.93 0.40 12.69
C LEU A 22 -2.07 1.25 13.31
N ARG A 23 -2.32 2.47 12.82
CA ARG A 23 -3.34 3.41 13.33
C ARG A 23 -4.70 3.31 12.64
N SER A 24 -4.83 2.43 11.63
CA SER A 24 -6.06 2.08 10.88
C SER A 24 -6.49 3.13 9.82
N ASN A 25 -6.95 2.64 8.65
CA ASN A 25 -7.34 3.34 7.40
C ASN A 25 -6.24 3.46 6.32
N PRO A 26 -6.59 3.64 5.02
CA PRO A 26 -5.63 3.86 3.94
C PRO A 26 -4.82 5.16 4.15
N ASP A 27 -3.70 5.01 4.84
CA ASP A 27 -2.83 6.12 5.23
C ASP A 27 -1.72 6.36 4.21
N CYS A 28 -1.23 7.60 4.18
CA CYS A 28 0.01 7.96 3.52
C CYS A 28 1.16 7.34 4.31
N LEU A 29 1.73 6.25 3.79
CA LEU A 29 2.83 5.54 4.41
C LEU A 29 4.13 5.95 3.71
N ILE A 30 5.03 6.61 4.43
CA ILE A 30 6.31 7.10 3.88
C ILE A 30 6.06 7.98 2.63
N GLY A 31 5.19 8.98 2.75
CA GLY A 31 4.86 9.91 1.67
C GLY A 31 4.02 9.35 0.51
N VAL A 32 3.58 8.08 0.54
CA VAL A 32 2.80 7.48 -0.55
C VAL A 32 1.58 6.69 -0.06
N LYS A 33 0.49 6.76 -0.82
CA LYS A 33 -0.62 5.78 -0.73
C LYS A 33 -0.37 4.67 -1.73
N ILE A 34 -0.29 3.44 -1.23
CA ILE A 34 -0.04 2.25 -2.06
C ILE A 34 -1.28 1.37 -2.10
N LEU A 35 -1.75 1.09 -3.31
CA LEU A 35 -2.79 0.13 -3.62
C LEU A 35 -2.15 -1.11 -4.26
N TYR A 36 -2.41 -2.29 -3.73
CA TYR A 36 -1.97 -3.56 -4.29
C TYR A 36 -3.13 -4.36 -4.86
N TRP A 37 -2.89 -5.10 -5.93
CA TRP A 37 -3.74 -6.21 -6.37
C TRP A 37 -3.26 -7.49 -5.69
N ARG A 38 -4.01 -7.96 -4.70
CA ARG A 38 -3.71 -9.17 -3.93
C ARG A 38 -4.68 -10.28 -4.33
N ARG A 39 -4.19 -11.52 -4.42
CA ARG A 39 -5.05 -12.70 -4.66
C ARG A 39 -6.24 -12.69 -3.71
N ASN A 40 -7.44 -12.84 -4.25
CA ASN A 40 -8.63 -13.00 -3.45
C ASN A 40 -8.58 -14.35 -2.73
N ALA A 41 -8.85 -14.34 -1.42
CA ALA A 41 -8.75 -15.54 -0.59
C ALA A 41 -9.86 -16.55 -0.94
N ASP A 42 -11.00 -16.05 -1.38
CA ASP A 42 -12.23 -16.81 -1.66
C ASP A 42 -12.25 -17.44 -3.06
N THR A 43 -11.25 -17.15 -3.89
CA THR A 43 -11.15 -17.71 -5.24
C THR A 43 -10.24 -18.93 -5.26
N GLU A 44 -10.74 -20.04 -5.83
CA GLU A 44 -9.97 -21.25 -6.10
C GLU A 44 -9.09 -21.08 -7.36
N CYS A 45 -7.96 -20.39 -7.22
CA CYS A 45 -6.99 -20.20 -8.29
C CYS A 45 -5.55 -20.43 -7.82
N THR A 46 -4.65 -20.72 -8.77
CA THR A 46 -3.20 -20.87 -8.52
C THR A 46 -2.43 -19.80 -9.26
N VAL A 47 -1.68 -18.98 -8.53
CA VAL A 47 -0.76 -17.98 -9.09
C VAL A 47 0.53 -18.70 -9.51
N LYS A 48 0.74 -18.89 -10.83
CA LYS A 48 1.89 -19.62 -11.38
C LYS A 48 3.17 -18.78 -11.56
N GLU A 49 3.23 -17.60 -10.94
CA GLU A 49 4.39 -16.69 -10.97
C GLU A 49 4.81 -16.31 -9.54
N PRO A 50 5.36 -17.25 -8.74
CA PRO A 50 5.58 -17.05 -7.30
C PRO A 50 6.60 -15.97 -6.94
N PHE A 51 7.44 -15.53 -7.90
CA PHE A 51 8.51 -14.55 -7.69
C PHE A 51 8.25 -13.20 -8.36
N LYS A 52 7.05 -13.00 -8.92
CA LYS A 52 6.70 -11.72 -9.53
C LYS A 52 6.13 -10.79 -8.48
N ASP A 53 6.64 -9.56 -8.46
CA ASP A 53 6.11 -8.54 -7.58
C ASP A 53 4.62 -8.30 -7.87
N PRO A 54 3.79 -8.10 -6.82
CA PRO A 54 2.39 -7.77 -7.00
C PRO A 54 2.26 -6.44 -7.75
N ARG A 55 1.28 -6.36 -8.64
CA ARG A 55 0.92 -5.09 -9.27
C ARG A 55 0.45 -4.11 -8.21
N LYS A 56 1.03 -2.91 -8.24
CA LYS A 56 0.69 -1.81 -7.33
C LYS A 56 0.50 -0.50 -8.08
N THR A 57 -0.30 0.38 -7.48
CA THR A 57 -0.45 1.78 -7.87
C THR A 57 -0.05 2.65 -6.70
N GLU A 58 0.78 3.65 -6.96
CA GLU A 58 1.26 4.59 -5.96
C GLU A 58 0.70 5.98 -6.26
N LYS A 59 0.28 6.67 -5.19
CA LYS A 59 -0.12 8.07 -5.24
C LYS A 59 0.67 8.85 -4.21
N VAL A 60 1.45 9.83 -4.65
CA VAL A 60 2.22 10.72 -3.78
C VAL A 60 1.28 11.56 -2.91
N CYS A 61 1.62 11.64 -1.63
CA CYS A 61 0.93 12.48 -0.66
C CYS A 61 1.63 13.83 -0.49
N ALA A 62 0.90 14.82 0.02
CA ALA A 62 1.54 16.03 0.51
C ALA A 62 2.30 15.71 1.80
N CYS A 63 3.48 16.29 1.98
CA CYS A 63 4.28 16.11 3.18
C CYS A 63 3.56 16.71 4.40
N THR A 64 3.78 16.08 5.55
CA THR A 64 3.31 16.47 6.88
C THR A 64 4.50 16.54 7.84
N ASP A 65 4.30 17.06 9.06
CA ASP A 65 5.37 17.09 10.08
C ASP A 65 5.85 15.68 10.46
N GLU A 66 5.03 14.64 10.27
CA GLU A 66 5.41 13.24 10.55
C GLU A 66 6.35 12.64 9.50
N ASP A 67 6.52 13.30 8.34
CA ASP A 67 7.37 12.82 7.24
C ASP A 67 8.85 13.28 7.36
N PHE A 68 9.19 14.01 8.43
CA PHE A 68 10.55 14.51 8.68
C PHE A 68 11.15 13.90 9.95
N GLU A 69 12.45 13.65 9.90
CA GLU A 69 13.25 13.30 11.08
C GLU A 69 14.08 14.48 11.58
N CYS A 70 14.38 14.52 12.88
CA CYS A 70 15.27 15.54 13.41
C CYS A 70 16.70 15.28 12.93
N ASP A 71 17.36 16.31 12.43
CA ASP A 71 18.76 16.25 11.98
C ASP A 71 19.73 16.10 13.18
N PHE A 72 21.00 15.90 12.89
CA PHE A 72 22.07 15.74 13.88
C PHE A 72 22.04 16.87 14.94
N ASN A 73 22.04 16.46 16.22
CA ASN A 73 21.92 17.31 17.41
C ASN A 73 20.55 18.00 17.64
N TYR A 74 19.50 17.66 16.88
CA TYR A 74 18.13 18.07 17.17
C TYR A 74 17.34 16.92 17.80
N VAL A 75 16.43 17.24 18.72
CA VAL A 75 15.55 16.26 19.37
C VAL A 75 14.12 16.77 19.36
N LEU A 76 13.17 15.87 19.11
CA LEU A 76 11.76 16.20 19.05
C LEU A 76 11.26 16.75 20.40
N LYS A 77 10.83 18.01 20.42
CA LYS A 77 10.22 18.67 21.58
C LYS A 77 8.96 19.43 21.15
N HIS A 78 7.85 19.19 21.86
CA HIS A 78 6.56 19.83 21.57
C HIS A 78 6.11 19.69 20.10
N GLY A 79 6.38 18.53 19.49
CA GLY A 79 6.02 18.27 18.09
C GLY A 79 6.92 18.94 17.05
N LYS A 80 8.08 19.48 17.46
CA LYS A 80 9.05 20.09 16.55
C LYS A 80 10.47 19.59 16.83
N CYS A 81 11.21 19.39 15.75
CA CYS A 81 12.65 19.60 15.73
C CYS A 81 12.87 21.13 15.60
#